data_AF-A0A6G4WXI5-F1
#
_entry.id   AF-A0A6G4WXI5-F1
#
_cell.length_a   1.000
_cell.length_b   1.000
_cell.length_c   1.000
_cell.angle_alpha   90.00
_cell.angle_beta   90.00
_cell.angle_gamma   90.00
#
_symmetry.space_group_name_H-M   'P 1'
#
loop_
_entity.id
_entity.type
_entity.pdbx_description
1 polymer ?
#
loop_
_entity_poly.entity_id
_entity_poly.type
_entity_poly.pdbx_seq_one_letter_code
_entity_poly.pdbx_strand_id
1 'polypeptide(L)' 'MCSRPSLRYRQALLLATLRAEGGAWTTGRVWDLYRTLQLASRRATARHDLGYLARAGLLDRHDGTARHYTLPGGHA' A
#
# COMPACT_ATOMS: atom_id res chain seq x y z
N MET A 1 -7.72 24.12 7.66
CA MET A 1 -6.72 23.89 6.59
C MET A 1 -6.33 22.42 6.63
N CYS A 2 -6.81 21.60 5.70
CA CYS A 2 -6.46 20.17 5.68
C CYS A 2 -5.03 20.02 5.14
N SER A 3 -4.04 20.00 6.04
CA SER A 3 -2.66 19.65 5.71
C SER A 3 -2.68 18.31 4.99
N ARG A 4 -2.20 18.29 3.74
CA ARG A 4 -2.03 17.04 2.99
C ARG A 4 -1.28 16.05 3.89
N PRO A 5 -1.81 14.83 4.12
CA PRO A 5 -1.10 13.85 4.92
C PRO A 5 0.29 13.65 4.32
N SER A 6 1.30 13.73 5.18
CA SER A 6 2.69 13.59 4.76
C SER A 6 2.90 12.21 4.13
N LEU A 7 3.83 12.11 3.18
CA LEU A 7 4.14 10.85 2.49
C LEU A 7 4.45 9.72 3.49
N ARG A 8 5.17 10.03 4.58
CA ARG A 8 5.47 9.08 5.67
C ARG A 8 4.21 8.59 6.39
N TYR A 9 3.23 9.47 6.64
CA TYR A 9 1.99 9.08 7.29
C TYR A 9 1.20 8.07 6.45
N ARG A 10 1.06 8.33 5.14
CA ARG A 10 0.32 7.43 4.23
C ARG A 10 0.99 6.05 4.12
N GLN A 11 2.32 6.03 4.02
CA GLN A 11 3.08 4.77 3.97
C GLN A 11 3.02 3.99 5.28
N ALA A 12 3.10 4.67 6.42
CA ALA A 12 2.95 4.04 7.74
C ALA A 12 1.53 3.46 7.93
N LEU A 13 0.50 4.21 7.54
CA LEU A 13 -0.88 3.76 7.59
C LEU A 13 -1.09 2.56 6.67
N LEU A 14 -0.60 2.63 5.43
CA LEU A 14 -0.67 1.51 4.48
C LEU A 14 -0.03 0.25 5.08
N LEU A 15 1.20 0.36 5.60
CA LEU A 15 1.88 -0.77 6.22
C LEU A 15 1.12 -1.33 7.43
N ALA A 16 0.55 -0.47 8.27
CA ALA A 16 -0.26 -0.89 9.41
C ALA A 16 -1.54 -1.62 8.96
N THR A 17 -2.23 -1.12 7.93
CA THR A 17 -3.41 -1.78 7.33
C THR A 17 -3.04 -3.13 6.73
N LEU A 18 -1.92 -3.20 6.01
CA LEU A 18 -1.43 -4.47 5.45
C LEU A 18 -1.11 -5.49 6.55
N ARG A 19 -0.59 -5.05 7.71
CA ARG A 19 -0.33 -5.91 8.87
C ARG A 19 -1.59 -6.37 9.57
N ALA A 20 -2.61 -5.52 9.65
CA ALA A 20 -3.87 -5.84 10.30
C ALA A 20 -4.75 -6.79 9.47
N GLU A 21 -4.88 -6.53 8.17
CA GLU A 21 -5.71 -7.37 7.27
C GLU A 21 -4.94 -8.56 6.70
N GLY A 22 -3.62 -8.45 6.55
CA GLY A 22 -2.81 -9.45 5.87
C GLY A 22 -3.18 -9.61 4.38
N GLY A 23 -2.72 -10.73 3.81
CA GLY A 23 -3.10 -11.17 2.47
C GLY A 23 -2.47 -10.38 1.31
N ALA A 24 -3.06 -10.56 0.13
CA ALA A 24 -2.60 -9.95 -1.11
C ALA A 24 -3.23 -8.57 -1.33
N TRP A 25 -2.36 -7.58 -1.55
CA TRP A 25 -2.73 -6.20 -1.80
C TRP A 25 -2.38 -5.80 -3.22
N THR A 26 -3.38 -5.35 -3.96
CA THR A 26 -3.19 -4.80 -5.31
C THR A 26 -3.18 -3.28 -5.26
N THR A 27 -2.61 -2.65 -6.28
CA THR A 27 -2.68 -1.20 -6.46
C THR A 27 -4.13 -0.68 -6.45
N GLY A 28 -5.09 -1.49 -6.94
CA GLY A 28 -6.52 -1.16 -6.91
C GLY A 28 -7.06 -1.07 -5.49
N ARG A 29 -6.78 -2.10 -4.66
CA ARG A 29 -7.20 -2.14 -3.25
C ARG A 29 -6.62 -0.98 -2.44
N VAL A 30 -5.34 -0.66 -2.64
CA VAL A 30 -4.70 0.50 -1.98
C VAL A 30 -5.29 1.83 -2.43
N TRP A 31 -5.62 1.96 -3.72
CA TRP A 31 -6.26 3.17 -4.23
C TRP A 31 -7.66 3.35 -3.66
N ASP A 32 -8.44 2.27 -3.53
CA ASP A 32 -9.76 2.31 -2.91
C ASP A 32 -9.68 2.73 -1.43
N LEU A 33 -8.75 2.14 -0.67
CA LEU A 33 -8.44 2.55 0.71
C LEU A 33 -8.09 4.05 0.79
N TYR A 34 -7.20 4.53 -0.08
CA TYR A 34 -6.81 5.94 -0.11
C TYR A 34 -7.96 6.89 -0.48
N ARG A 35 -8.90 6.44 -1.32
CA ARG A 35 -10.12 7.20 -1.64
C ARG A 35 -11.06 7.27 -0.44
N THR A 36 -11.30 6.14 0.21
CA THR A 36 -12.17 6.05 1.40
C THR A 36 -11.64 6.90 2.55
N LEU A 37 -10.32 6.89 2.77
CA LEU A 37 -9.67 7.68 3.81
C LEU A 37 -9.34 9.13 3.37
N GLN A 38 -9.72 9.53 2.15
CA GLN A 38 -9.42 10.83 1.55
C GLN A 38 -7.92 11.22 1.60
N LEU A 39 -7.02 10.23 1.60
CA LEU A 39 -5.57 10.41 1.71
C LEU A 39 -4.90 10.74 0.36
N ALA A 40 -5.42 10.16 -0.72
CA ALA A 40 -4.97 10.43 -2.08
C ALA A 40 -6.04 10.03 -3.09
N SER A 41 -6.29 10.90 -4.06
CA SER A 41 -7.22 10.62 -5.16
C SER A 41 -6.56 9.90 -6.35
N ARG A 42 -5.23 9.97 -6.47
CA ARG A 42 -4.49 9.47 -7.63
C ARG A 42 -4.01 8.03 -7.42
N ARG A 43 -4.40 7.13 -8.34
CA ARG A 43 -3.90 5.74 -8.40
C ARG A 43 -2.38 5.66 -8.55
N ALA A 44 -1.76 6.65 -9.19
CA ALA A 44 -0.31 6.75 -9.29
C ALA A 44 0.38 6.87 -7.92
N THR A 45 -0.25 7.56 -6.95
CA THR A 45 0.29 7.68 -5.59
C THR A 45 0.31 6.32 -4.89
N ALA A 46 -0.80 5.58 -4.94
CA ALA A 46 -0.88 4.21 -4.41
C ALA A 46 0.18 3.29 -5.04
N ARG A 47 0.37 3.38 -6.37
CA ARG A 47 1.40 2.62 -7.07
C ARG A 47 2.81 2.99 -6.61
N HIS A 48 3.08 4.29 -6.43
CA HIS A 48 4.39 4.77 -6.01
C HIS A 48 4.71 4.35 -4.57
N ASP A 49 3.76 4.47 -3.65
CA ASP A 49 3.91 4.04 -2.26
C ASP A 49 4.15 2.54 -2.14
N LEU A 50 3.38 1.71 -2.87
CA LEU A 50 3.62 0.26 -2.93
C LEU A 50 5.00 -0.07 -3.50
N GLY A 51 5.40 0.63 -4.57
CA GLY A 51 6.73 0.45 -5.18
C GLY A 51 7.85 0.83 -4.22
N TYR A 52 7.67 1.90 -3.44
CA TYR A 52 8.62 2.34 -2.42
C TYR A 52 8.73 1.31 -1.30
N LEU A 53 7.60 0.85 -0.74
CA LEU A 53 7.58 -0.16 0.32
C LEU A 53 8.19 -1.49 -0.12
N ALA A 54 7.90 -1.93 -1.36
CA ALA A 54 8.51 -3.13 -1.90
C ALA A 54 10.02 -2.98 -2.11
N ARG A 55 10.47 -1.83 -2.63
CA ARG A 55 11.91 -1.54 -2.79
C ARG A 55 12.64 -1.41 -1.45
N ALA A 56 11.94 -1.00 -0.40
CA ALA A 56 12.45 -0.95 0.96
C ALA A 56 12.50 -2.33 1.66
N GLY A 57 12.04 -3.41 1.00
CA GLY A 57 11.99 -4.75 1.59
C GLY A 57 10.88 -4.93 2.65
N LEU A 58 9.92 -3.99 2.71
CA LEU A 58 8.79 -4.06 3.63
C LEU A 58 7.61 -4.84 3.05
N LEU A 59 7.59 -5.05 1.73
CA LEU A 59 6.59 -5.81 1.00
C LEU A 59 7.27 -6.71 -0.03
N ASP A 60 6.75 -7.92 -0.18
CA ASP A 60 7.10 -8.79 -1.30
C ASP A 60 6.22 -8.48 -2.50
N ARG A 61 6.86 -8.20 -3.63
CA ARG A 61 6.18 -7.99 -4.90
C ARG A 61 6.07 -9.32 -5.63
N HIS A 62 4.85 -9.71 -5.97
CA HIS A 62 4.55 -10.86 -6.80
C HIS A 62 4.06 -10.38 -8.17
N ASP A 63 4.73 -10.80 -9.23
CA ASP A 63 4.45 -10.40 -10.61
C ASP A 63 3.88 -11.52 -11.50
N GLY A 64 3.23 -12.52 -10.88
CA GLY A 64 2.46 -13.56 -11.58
C GLY A 64 1.21 -13.05 -12.29
N THR A 65 0.15 -13.86 -12.38
CA THR A 65 -1.07 -13.59 -13.17
C THR A 65 -1.69 -12.21 -12.92
N ALA A 66 -1.59 -11.70 -11.69
CA ALA A 66 -1.88 -10.32 -11.36
C ALA A 66 -0.83 -9.79 -10.39
N ARG A 67 -0.29 -8.59 -10.66
CA ARG A 67 0.67 -7.93 -9.79
C ARG A 67 0.02 -7.61 -8.43
N HIS A 68 0.52 -8.26 -7.39
CA HIS A 68 0.09 -8.06 -6.01
C HIS A 68 1.29 -7.98 -5.07
N TYR A 69 1.04 -7.46 -3.87
CA TYR A 69 2.04 -7.27 -2.83
C TYR A 69 1.58 -7.95 -1.56
N THR A 70 2.48 -8.64 -0.87
CA THR A 70 2.21 -9.28 0.42
C THR A 70 3.21 -8.78 1.45
N LEU A 71 2.92 -9.02 2.73
CA LEU A 71 3.92 -8.81 3.77
C LEU A 71 4.99 -9.89 3.72
N PRO A 72 6.28 -9.54 3.91
CA PRO A 72 7.35 -10.51 4.02
C PRO A 72 7.18 -11.33 5.30
N GLY A 73 7.29 -12.65 5.16
CA GLY A 73 7.13 -13.58 6.28
C GLY A 73 5.68 -13.85 6.68
N GLY A 74 4.69 -13.41 5.90
CA GLY A 74 3.29 -13.84 6.03
C GLY A 74 3.11 -15.29 5.56
N HIS A 75 3.75 -16.23 6.25
CA HIS A 75 3.41 -17.65 6.18
C HIS A 75 2.03 -17.79 6.83
N ALA A 76 1.02 -18.08 6.01
CA ALA A 76 -0.14 -18.82 6.49
C ALA A 76 0.26 -20.29 6.67
#